data_AF-A0A3D1IA21-F1
#
_entry.id   AF-A0A3D1IA21-F1
#
_cell.length_a   1.000
_cell.length_b   1.000
_cell.length_c   1.000
_cell.angle_alpha   90.00
_cell.angle_beta   90.00
_cell.angle_gamma   90.00
#
_symmetry.space_group_name_H-M   'P 1'
#
loop_
_entity.id
_entity.type
_entity.pdbx_description
1 polymer ?
#
loop_
_entity_poly.entity_id
_entity_poly.type
_entity_poly.pdbx_seq_one_letter_code
_entity_poly.pdbx_strand_id
1 'polypeptide(L)' 'EELERAKRQIYGHMVISLEGMNQRMSRIARNNLLFGRTIPVDETLEKVRAVTLDDLLRAGRRVFPPEALSVTAIGPVRED' A
#
# COMPACT_ATOMS: atom_id res chain seq x y z
N GLU A 1 3.33 15.53 -10.19
CA GLU A 1 3.92 15.97 -8.89
C GLU A 1 3.48 15.08 -7.74
N GLU A 2 2.17 14.95 -7.48
CA GLU A 2 1.65 14.18 -6.33
C GLU A 2 2.06 12.69 -6.32
N LEU A 3 1.97 12.01 -7.46
CA LEU A 3 2.38 10.60 -7.58
C LEU A 3 3.85 10.41 -7.16
N GLU A 4 4.74 11.28 -7.61
CA GLU A 4 6.17 11.21 -7.26
C GLU A 4 6.42 11.54 -5.80
N ARG A 5 5.64 12.46 -5.21
CA ARG A 5 5.67 12.73 -3.77
C ARG A 5 5.26 11.50 -2.96
N ALA A 6 4.16 10.85 -3.32
CA ALA A 6 3.66 9.65 -2.66
C ALA A 6 4.67 8.48 -2.77
N LYS A 7 5.28 8.28 -3.94
CA LYS A 7 6.34 7.27 -4.13
C LYS A 7 7.53 7.52 -3.20
N ARG A 8 7.99 8.77 -3.07
CA ARG A 8 9.09 9.12 -2.15
C ARG A 8 8.72 8.86 -0.69
N GLN A 9 7.48 9.15 -0.29
CA GLN A 9 7.02 8.87 1.07
C GLN A 9 7.03 7.37 1.38
N ILE A 10 6.57 6.53 0.44
CA ILE A 10 6.60 5.07 0.58
C ILE A 10 8.04 4.57 0.72
N TYR A 11 8.96 5.09 -0.10
CA TYR A 11 10.38 4.76 -0.01
C TYR A 11 10.94 5.08 1.38
N GLY A 12 10.71 6.30 1.88
CA GLY A 12 11.18 6.73 3.19
C GLY A 12 10.67 5.84 4.32
N HIS A 13 9.37 5.57 4.35
CA HIS A 13 8.78 4.67 5.35
C HIS A 13 9.34 3.24 5.27
N MET A 14 9.54 2.70 4.06
CA MET A 14 10.02 1.34 3.90
C MET A 14 11.45 1.18 4.42
N VAL A 15 12.34 2.12 4.11
CA VAL A 15 13.73 2.10 4.60
C VAL A 15 13.78 2.20 6.12
N ILE A 16 13.06 3.15 6.73
CA ILE A 16 13.01 3.33 8.19
C ILE A 16 12.44 2.08 8.88
N SER A 17 11.39 1.48 8.31
CA SER A 17 10.76 0.28 8.89
C SER A 17 11.73 -0.90 9.00
N LEU A 18 12.80 -0.92 8.21
CA LEU A 18 13.79 -1.98 8.21
C LEU A 18 14.90 -1.75 9.23
N GLU A 19 14.87 -0.73 10.07
CA GLU A 19 15.86 -0.59 11.15
C GLU A 19 15.57 -1.55 12.32
N GLY A 20 14.29 -1.86 12.54
CA GLY A 20 13.84 -2.74 13.61
C GLY A 20 13.87 -4.23 13.24
N MET A 21 14.50 -5.06 14.07
CA MET A 21 14.53 -6.52 13.90
C MET A 21 13.13 -7.16 13.82
N ASN A 22 12.20 -6.71 14.66
CA ASN A 22 10.82 -7.21 14.67
C ASN A 22 10.08 -6.94 13.36
N GLN A 23 10.33 -5.79 12.73
CA GLN A 23 9.74 -5.43 11.45
C GLN A 23 10.32 -6.26 10.31
N ARG A 24 11.65 -6.48 10.32
CA ARG A 24 12.31 -7.40 9.38
C ARG A 24 11.72 -8.81 9.47
N MET A 25 11.60 -9.36 10.68
CA MET A 25 11.01 -10.69 10.91
C MET A 25 9.56 -10.77 10.44
N SER A 26 8.72 -9.79 10.79
CA SER A 26 7.32 -9.75 10.37
C SER A 26 7.18 -9.71 8.85
N ARG A 27 8.06 -8.99 8.16
CA ARG A 27 8.10 -8.94 6.69
C ARG A 27 8.51 -10.27 6.08
N ILE A 28 9.53 -10.93 6.62
CA ILE A 28 9.97 -12.26 6.15
C ILE A 28 8.83 -13.28 6.33
N ALA A 29 8.20 -13.32 7.49
CA ALA A 29 7.08 -14.23 7.77
C ALA A 29 5.92 -14.00 6.79
N ARG A 30 5.48 -12.75 6.63
CA ARG A 30 4.39 -12.41 5.70
C ARG A 30 4.72 -12.76 4.25
N ASN A 31 5.96 -12.52 3.83
CA ASN A 31 6.42 -12.85 2.49
C ASN A 31 6.37 -14.36 2.21
N ASN A 32 6.82 -15.18 3.16
CA ASN A 32 6.72 -16.63 3.03
C ASN A 32 5.27 -17.12 3.02
N LEU A 33 4.41 -16.57 3.89
CA LEU A 33 3.01 -16.98 3.98
C LEU A 33 2.18 -16.60 2.74
N LEU A 34 2.40 -15.40 2.18
CA LEU A 34 1.60 -14.90 1.05
C LEU A 34 2.20 -15.23 -0.32
N PHE A 35 3.53 -15.31 -0.42
CA PHE A 35 4.24 -15.40 -1.70
C PHE A 35 5.18 -16.60 -1.81
N GLY A 36 5.33 -17.40 -0.75
CA GLY A 36 6.20 -18.58 -0.73
C GLY A 36 7.69 -18.28 -0.84
N ARG A 37 8.10 -17.01 -0.75
CA ARG A 37 9.50 -16.58 -0.86
C ARG A 37 9.73 -15.28 -0.12
N THR A 38 10.96 -15.05 0.33
CA THR A 38 11.38 -13.72 0.82
C THR A 38 11.57 -12.77 -0.36
N ILE A 39 10.70 -11.77 -0.47
CA ILE A 39 10.82 -10.70 -1.48
C ILE A 39 11.87 -9.68 -1.00
N PRO A 40 12.94 -9.37 -1.75
CA PRO A 40 13.87 -8.30 -1.41
C PRO A 40 13.18 -6.95 -1.30
N VAL A 41 13.75 -6.05 -0.51
CA VAL A 41 13.22 -4.70 -0.35
C VAL A 41 13.34 -3.93 -1.67
N ASP A 42 14.50 -4.03 -2.32
CA ASP A 42 14.76 -3.36 -3.60
C ASP A 42 13.78 -3.78 -4.70
N GLU A 43 13.43 -5.07 -4.78
CA GLU A 43 12.40 -5.56 -5.72
C GLU A 43 11.05 -4.86 -5.48
N THR A 44 10.69 -4.65 -4.21
CA THR A 44 9.45 -3.95 -3.86
C THR A 44 9.54 -2.47 -4.25
N LEU A 45 10.69 -1.84 -4.00
CA LEU A 45 10.92 -0.43 -4.32
C LEU A 45 10.93 -0.16 -5.83
N GLU A 46 11.51 -1.06 -6.62
CA GLU A 46 11.48 -0.99 -8.08
C GLU A 46 10.05 -1.07 -8.61
N LYS A 47 9.24 -1.99 -8.09
CA LYS A 47 7.81 -2.10 -8.44
C LYS A 47 7.05 -0.82 -8.11
N VAL A 48 7.31 -0.19 -6.96
CA VAL A 48 6.69 1.10 -6.59
C VAL A 48 7.14 2.23 -7.53
N ARG A 49 8.43 2.28 -7.87
CA ARG A 49 8.97 3.30 -8.80
C ARG A 49 8.35 3.19 -10.19
N ALA A 50 8.13 1.96 -10.67
CA ALA A 50 7.57 1.68 -11.98
C ALA A 50 6.08 2.06 -12.13
N VAL A 51 5.36 2.33 -11.04
CA VAL A 51 3.94 2.72 -11.09
C VAL A 51 3.75 4.00 -11.90
N THR A 52 2.89 3.96 -12.90
CA THR A 52 2.52 5.12 -13.72
C THR A 52 1.23 5.77 -13.22
N LEU A 53 0.91 6.96 -13.77
CA LEU A 53 -0.38 7.59 -13.51
C LEU A 53 -1.54 6.74 -14.03
N ASP A 54 -1.38 6.08 -15.17
CA ASP A 54 -2.41 5.22 -15.74
C ASP A 54 -2.67 3.98 -14.88
N ASP A 55 -1.63 3.41 -14.27
CA ASP A 55 -1.77 2.31 -13.31
C ASP A 55 -2.58 2.75 -12.08
N LEU A 56 -2.31 3.95 -11.58
CA LEU A 56 -3.04 4.54 -10.45
C LEU A 56 -4.52 4.73 -10.80
N LEU A 57 -4.81 5.35 -11.95
CA LEU A 57 -6.19 5.57 -12.39
C LEU A 57 -6.94 4.26 -12.63
N ARG A 58 -6.26 3.26 -13.23
CA ARG A 58 -6.81 1.92 -13.43
C ARG A 58 -7.12 1.22 -12.10
N ALA A 59 -6.19 1.29 -11.15
CA ALA A 59 -6.41 0.74 -9.81
C ALA A 59 -7.56 1.45 -9.08
N GLY A 60 -7.63 2.79 -9.16
CA GLY A 60 -8.68 3.60 -8.54
C GLY A 60 -10.07 3.20 -9.02
N ARG A 61 -10.26 3.07 -10.34
CA ARG A 61 -11.54 2.62 -10.93
C ARG A 61 -11.95 1.21 -10.47
N ARG A 62 -10.98 0.33 -10.21
CA ARG A 62 -11.24 -1.05 -9.76
C ARG A 62 -11.53 -1.15 -8.26
N VAL A 63 -10.87 -0.31 -7.45
CA VAL A 63 -10.95 -0.37 -5.98
C VAL A 63 -12.10 0.48 -5.44
N PHE A 64 -12.48 1.55 -6.14
CA PHE A 64 -13.55 2.46 -5.73
C PHE A 64 -14.72 2.49 -6.73
N PRO A 65 -15.37 1.34 -7.03
CA PRO A 65 -16.60 1.35 -7.80
C PRO A 65 -17.73 2.02 -6.98
N PRO A 66 -18.42 3.04 -7.52
CA PRO A 66 -19.48 3.77 -6.80
C PRO A 66 -20.58 2.86 -6.23
N GLU A 67 -20.90 1.78 -6.96
CA GLU A 67 -21.93 0.81 -6.61
C GLU A 67 -21.59 -0.09 -5.42
N ALA A 68 -20.31 -0.18 -5.02
CA ALA A 68 -19.87 -1.00 -3.89
C ALA A 68 -19.59 -0.19 -2.62
N LEU A 69 -20.00 1.09 -2.59
CA LEU A 69 -19.81 1.93 -1.42
C LEU A 69 -20.71 1.46 -0.27
N SER A 70 -20.10 1.00 0.82
CA SER A 70 -20.80 0.68 2.07
C SER A 70 -20.37 1.67 3.16
N VAL A 71 -21.34 2.27 3.84
CA VAL A 71 -21.11 3.24 4.91
C VAL A 71 -21.74 2.73 6.19
N THR A 72 -20.96 2.70 7.28
CA THR A 72 -21.44 2.42 8.63
C THR A 72 -21.04 3.58 9.53
N ALA A 73 -21.99 4.15 10.25
CA ALA A 73 -21.76 5.25 11.18
C ALA A 73 -22.31 4.88 12.57
N ILE A 74 -21.61 5.32 13.62
CA ILE A 74 -21.96 5.05 15.02
C ILE A 74 -22.00 6.39 15.76
N GLY A 75 -23.11 6.67 16.46
CA GLY A 75 -23.33 7.90 17.21
C GLY A 75 -24.61 8.62 16.79
N PRO A 76 -24.79 9.91 17.16
CA PRO A 76 -25.92 10.72 16.69
C PRO A 76 -25.69 11.14 15.23
N VAL A 77 -25.82 10.18 14.34
CA VAL A 77 -25.78 10.42 12.89
C VAL A 77 -27.15 10.98 12.51
N ARG A 78 -27.18 12.18 11.94
CA ARG A 78 -28.41 12.66 11.31
C ARG A 78 -28.61 11.86 10.03
N GLU A 79 -29.72 11.13 9.97
CA GLU A 79 -30.28 10.68 8.71
C GLU A 79 -30.91 11.91 8.05
N ASP A 80 -30.40 12.30 6.89
CA ASP A 80 -31.18 13.05 5.91
C ASP A 80 -31.89 12.05 4.99
#